data_AF-A0A519UUH9-F1
#
_entry.id   AF-A0A519UUH9-F1
#
_cell.length_a   1.000
_cell.length_b   1.000
_cell.length_c   1.000
_cell.angle_alpha   90.00
_cell.angle_beta   90.00
_cell.angle_gamma   90.00
#
_symmetry.space_group_name_H-M   'P 1'
#
loop_
_entity.id
_entity.type
_entity.pdbx_description
1 polymer ?
#
loop_
_entity_poly.entity_id
_entity_poly.type
_entity_poly.pdbx_seq_one_letter_code
_entity_poly.pdbx_strand_id
1 'polypeptide(L)'
;QVIAFESGVTDTVDPLAGSYFVESLTDEIEIAALAYIDKIDAMGGSVNAIENGYIQQEIANASYQYQKEVEQGERIIVGVNKFTQEKEGITDVLNIDESIRVIQTDKLNSLKAERNNEAVKLALDNLTAAAKSERNLMPFILSAVEEYATLGEIADCMRNVFGEY
;
A
#
# COMPACT_ATOMS: atom_id res chain seq x y z
N GLN A 1 -6.60 -0.69 -23.98
CA GLN A 1 -7.09 -1.08 -25.33
C GLN A 1 -6.23 -0.43 -26.40
N VAL A 2 -6.16 0.91 -26.49
CA VAL A 2 -5.31 1.62 -27.48
C VAL A 2 -3.83 1.19 -27.46
N ILE A 3 -3.14 1.28 -26.31
CA ILE A 3 -1.72 0.85 -26.23
C ILE A 3 -1.57 -0.63 -26.64
N ALA A 4 -2.43 -1.52 -26.15
CA ALA A 4 -2.30 -2.96 -26.39
C ALA A 4 -2.66 -3.43 -27.80
N PHE A 5 -3.56 -2.76 -28.51
CA PHE A 5 -4.10 -3.25 -29.79
C PHE A 5 -3.81 -2.33 -30.98
N GLU A 6 -3.42 -1.09 -30.76
CA GLU A 6 -3.24 -0.10 -31.83
C GLU A 6 -1.79 0.42 -31.91
N SER A 7 -1.04 0.41 -30.81
CA SER A 7 0.31 1.00 -30.81
C SER A 7 1.41 0.06 -31.30
N GLY A 8 1.15 -1.25 -31.39
CA GLY A 8 2.13 -2.26 -31.83
C GLY A 8 3.27 -2.54 -30.84
N VAL A 9 3.30 -1.88 -29.67
CA VAL A 9 4.38 -2.03 -28.67
C VAL A 9 4.45 -3.44 -28.08
N THR A 10 3.40 -4.25 -28.23
CA THR A 10 3.34 -5.64 -27.76
C THR A 10 3.85 -6.65 -28.79
N ASP A 11 4.17 -6.21 -30.00
CA ASP A 11 4.57 -7.10 -31.10
C ASP A 11 6.00 -7.64 -30.96
N THR A 12 6.80 -7.07 -30.05
CA THR A 12 8.17 -7.50 -29.76
C THR A 12 8.45 -7.38 -28.26
N VAL A 13 9.21 -8.33 -27.73
CA VAL A 13 9.65 -8.29 -26.32
C VAL A 13 10.78 -7.29 -26.19
N ASP A 14 10.64 -6.38 -25.22
CA ASP A 14 11.60 -5.30 -24.93
C ASP A 14 12.06 -4.51 -26.17
N PRO A 15 11.14 -3.73 -26.78
CA PRO A 15 11.44 -3.01 -28.02
C PRO A 15 12.52 -1.92 -27.87
N LEU A 16 12.96 -1.61 -26.65
CA LEU A 16 14.02 -0.63 -26.37
C LEU A 16 15.39 -1.29 -26.15
N ALA A 17 15.46 -2.63 -26.10
CA ALA A 17 16.70 -3.37 -25.90
C ALA A 17 17.77 -2.97 -26.94
N GLY A 18 18.99 -2.75 -26.45
CA GLY A 18 20.14 -2.33 -27.25
C GLY A 18 20.16 -0.84 -27.62
N SER A 19 19.17 -0.05 -27.19
CA SER A 19 19.22 1.40 -27.29
C SER A 19 20.32 1.93 -26.36
N TYR A 20 21.42 2.44 -26.93
CA TYR A 20 22.55 2.95 -26.16
C TYR A 20 22.14 3.92 -25.03
N PHE A 21 21.19 4.81 -25.30
CA PHE A 21 20.70 5.77 -24.31
C PHE A 21 19.92 5.09 -23.17
N VAL A 22 19.01 4.16 -23.51
CA VAL A 22 18.18 3.48 -22.50
C VAL A 22 19.03 2.52 -21.69
N GLU A 23 19.91 1.75 -22.32
CA GLU A 23 20.82 0.83 -21.63
C GLU A 23 21.75 1.59 -20.67
N SER A 24 22.35 2.70 -21.11
CA SER A 24 23.19 3.53 -20.24
C SER A 24 22.41 4.09 -19.04
N LEU A 25 21.16 4.52 -19.25
CA LEU A 25 20.32 4.99 -18.14
C LEU A 25 19.91 3.84 -17.21
N THR A 26 19.67 2.65 -17.74
CA THR A 26 19.38 1.44 -16.95
C THR A 26 20.57 1.13 -16.04
N ASP A 27 21.80 1.14 -16.57
CA ASP A 27 23.02 0.91 -15.78
C ASP A 27 23.20 1.99 -14.70
N GLU A 28 22.96 3.27 -15.01
CA GLU A 28 23.05 4.36 -14.04
C GLU A 28 22.04 4.19 -12.88
N ILE A 29 20.81 3.78 -13.18
CA ILE A 29 19.79 3.50 -12.17
C ILE A 29 20.16 2.28 -11.33
N GLU A 30 20.68 1.21 -11.95
CA GLU A 30 21.13 0.02 -11.23
C GLU A 30 22.22 0.37 -10.23
N ILE A 31 23.27 1.08 -10.66
CA ILE A 31 24.38 1.51 -9.80
C ILE A 31 23.85 2.36 -8.64
N ALA A 32 22.98 3.34 -8.93
CA ALA A 32 22.41 4.21 -7.90
C ALA A 32 21.54 3.42 -6.90
N ALA A 33 20.72 2.49 -7.38
CA ALA A 33 19.86 1.66 -6.54
C ALA A 33 20.68 0.73 -5.64
N LEU A 34 21.72 0.08 -6.18
CA LEU A 34 22.62 -0.76 -5.40
C LEU A 34 23.34 0.03 -4.31
N ALA A 35 23.78 1.26 -4.61
CA ALA A 35 24.38 2.13 -3.60
C ALA A 35 23.41 2.45 -2.43
N TYR A 36 22.11 2.61 -2.71
CA TYR A 36 21.10 2.74 -1.65
C TYR A 36 20.92 1.46 -0.85
N ILE A 37 20.90 0.30 -1.51
CA ILE A 37 20.79 -1.00 -0.84
C ILE A 37 21.98 -1.21 0.09
N ASP A 38 23.21 -1.01 -0.37
CA ASP A 38 24.43 -1.12 0.44
C ASP A 38 24.40 -0.19 1.66
N LYS A 39 23.89 1.03 1.49
CA LYS A 39 23.73 2.00 2.59
C LYS A 39 22.70 1.52 3.62
N ILE A 40 21.57 0.97 3.17
CA ILE A 40 20.53 0.43 4.05
C ILE A 40 21.05 -0.81 4.80
N ASP A 41 21.77 -1.69 4.13
CA ASP A 41 22.37 -2.87 4.74
C ASP A 41 23.42 -2.47 5.79
N ALA A 42 24.24 -1.45 5.52
CA ALA A 42 25.18 -0.89 6.49
C ALA A 42 24.48 -0.25 7.72
N MET A 43 23.22 0.17 7.60
CA MET A 43 22.38 0.67 8.71
C MET A 43 21.72 -0.47 9.52
N GLY A 44 22.01 -1.73 9.20
CA GLY A 44 21.39 -2.89 9.84
C GLY A 44 20.12 -3.38 9.12
N GLY A 45 19.95 -3.03 7.85
CA GLY A 45 18.85 -3.46 7.00
C GLY A 45 17.60 -2.58 7.09
N SER A 46 16.61 -2.89 6.25
CA SER A 46 15.44 -2.03 6.02
C SER A 46 14.61 -1.74 7.26
N VAL A 47 14.44 -2.72 8.17
CA VAL A 47 13.66 -2.51 9.40
C VAL A 47 14.30 -1.43 10.27
N ASN A 48 15.61 -1.55 10.53
CA ASN A 48 16.35 -0.55 11.29
C ASN A 48 16.36 0.81 10.58
N ALA A 49 16.47 0.84 9.25
CA ALA A 49 16.43 2.09 8.49
C ALA A 49 15.06 2.80 8.60
N ILE A 50 13.96 2.04 8.64
CA ILE A 50 12.59 2.57 8.83
C ILE A 50 12.40 3.07 10.26
N GLU A 51 12.83 2.31 11.27
CA GLU A 51 12.70 2.69 12.69
C GLU A 51 13.50 3.95 13.00
N ASN A 52 14.67 4.11 12.39
CA ASN A 52 15.49 5.33 12.50
C ASN A 52 14.99 6.48 11.62
N GLY A 53 13.92 6.29 10.85
CA GLY A 53 13.29 7.34 10.03
C GLY A 53 14.03 7.70 8.74
N TYR A 54 15.09 6.97 8.38
CA TYR A 54 15.94 7.29 7.23
C TYR A 54 15.16 7.27 5.91
N ILE A 55 14.39 6.20 5.66
CA ILE A 55 13.63 6.05 4.40
C ILE A 55 12.56 7.14 4.27
N GLN A 56 11.85 7.43 5.36
CA GLN A 56 10.82 8.46 5.41
C GLN A 56 11.43 9.85 5.17
N GLN A 57 12.61 10.12 5.71
CA GLN A 57 13.32 11.38 5.51
C GLN A 57 13.77 11.55 4.05
N GLU A 58 14.30 10.51 3.40
CA GLU A 58 14.69 10.58 1.99
C GLU A 58 13.49 10.88 1.07
N ILE A 59 12.35 10.23 1.31
CA ILE A 59 11.10 10.48 0.55
C ILE A 59 10.61 11.92 0.80
N ALA A 60 10.65 12.39 2.04
CA ALA A 60 10.23 13.75 2.39
C ALA A 60 11.13 14.81 1.74
N ASN A 61 12.45 14.61 1.75
CA ASN A 61 13.41 15.49 1.12
C ASN A 61 13.20 15.57 -0.40
N ALA A 62 13.02 14.41 -1.06
CA ALA A 62 12.73 14.36 -2.50
C ALA A 62 11.41 15.07 -2.84
N SER A 63 10.37 14.84 -2.03
CA SER A 63 9.07 15.50 -2.20
C SER A 63 9.15 17.01 -2.00
N TYR A 64 9.91 17.47 -1.01
CA TYR A 64 10.15 18.89 -0.75
C TYR A 64 10.89 19.56 -1.91
N GLN A 65 11.95 18.91 -2.43
CA GLN A 65 12.69 19.42 -3.57
C GLN A 65 11.81 19.48 -4.83
N TYR A 66 11.02 18.44 -5.10
CA TYR A 66 10.05 18.43 -6.20
C TYR A 66 9.05 19.60 -6.07
N GLN A 67 8.48 19.80 -4.89
CA GLN A 67 7.55 20.90 -4.65
C GLN A 67 8.21 22.27 -4.89
N LYS A 68 9.45 22.44 -4.44
CA LYS A 68 10.22 23.66 -4.66
C LYS A 68 10.49 23.91 -6.14
N GLU A 69 10.87 22.90 -6.92
CA GLU A 69 11.05 23.01 -8.38
C GLU A 69 9.77 23.45 -9.09
N VAL A 70 8.62 22.92 -8.65
CA VAL A 70 7.31 23.28 -9.20
C VAL A 70 6.94 24.72 -8.86
N GLU A 71 7.17 25.16 -7.62
CA GLU A 71 6.89 26.54 -7.17
C GLU A 71 7.81 27.56 -7.84
N GLN A 72 9.08 27.21 -8.04
CA GLN A 72 10.06 28.04 -8.73
C GLN A 72 9.87 28.06 -10.26
N GLY A 73 9.02 27.16 -10.79
CA GLY A 73 8.77 27.05 -12.23
C GLY A 73 9.89 26.37 -13.01
N GLU A 74 10.86 25.76 -12.33
CA GLU A 74 11.91 24.92 -12.94
C GLU A 74 11.28 23.64 -13.53
N ARG A 75 10.29 23.08 -12.83
CA ARG A 75 9.47 21.97 -13.30
C ARG A 75 8.11 22.49 -13.76
N ILE A 76 7.86 22.43 -15.06
CA ILE A 76 6.62 22.94 -15.66
C ILE A 76 5.52 21.87 -15.61
N ILE A 77 4.39 22.20 -14.96
CA ILE A 77 3.16 21.42 -14.95
C ILE A 77 2.07 22.23 -15.67
N VAL A 78 1.76 21.80 -16.89
CA VAL A 78 0.78 22.46 -17.77
C VAL A 78 -0.59 22.47 -17.09
N GLY A 79 -1.22 23.65 -17.01
CA GLY A 79 -2.52 23.84 -16.37
C GLY A 79 -2.47 24.01 -14.85
N VAL A 80 -1.29 23.93 -14.22
CA VAL A 80 -1.09 24.14 -12.78
C VAL A 80 -0.23 25.37 -12.51
N ASN A 81 1.05 25.36 -12.94
CA ASN A 81 1.97 26.49 -12.71
C ASN A 81 2.30 27.28 -13.99
N LYS A 82 2.01 26.72 -15.16
CA LYS A 82 2.19 27.39 -16.46
C LYS A 82 1.06 27.03 -17.40
N PHE A 83 0.67 27.98 -18.25
CA PHE A 83 -0.45 27.83 -19.20
C PHE A 83 -1.77 27.49 -18.49
N THR A 84 -2.06 28.20 -17.39
CA THR A 84 -3.29 28.04 -16.61
C THR A 84 -4.48 28.64 -17.34
N GLN A 85 -5.63 27.98 -17.27
CA GLN A 85 -6.92 28.48 -17.72
C GLN A 85 -7.85 28.61 -16.51
N GLU A 86 -8.81 29.54 -16.54
CA GLU A 86 -9.89 29.56 -15.54
C GLU A 86 -10.67 28.24 -15.67
N LYS A 87 -10.58 27.40 -14.63
CA LYS A 87 -11.26 26.09 -14.62
C LYS A 87 -12.77 26.30 -14.53
N GLU A 88 -13.51 25.84 -15.53
CA GLU A 88 -14.89 25.39 -15.30
C GLU A 88 -14.82 24.15 -14.40
N GLY A 89 -15.71 24.09 -13.40
CA GLY A 89 -15.60 23.18 -12.26
C GLY A 89 -15.41 21.70 -12.63
N ILE A 90 -14.74 20.97 -11.74
CA ILE A 90 -14.57 19.51 -11.85
C ILE A 90 -15.97 18.89 -11.93
N THR A 91 -16.23 18.17 -13.01
CA THR A 91 -17.50 17.51 -13.28
C THR A 91 -17.51 16.10 -12.71
N ASP A 92 -18.62 15.75 -12.05
CA ASP A 92 -18.98 14.43 -11.52
C ASP A 92 -17.90 13.69 -10.73
N VAL A 93 -17.64 14.18 -9.52
CA VAL A 93 -16.89 13.41 -8.51
C VAL A 93 -17.78 12.29 -7.97
N LEU A 94 -17.26 11.06 -7.95
CA LEU A 94 -17.92 9.94 -7.28
C LEU A 94 -18.12 10.27 -5.80
N ASN A 95 -19.36 10.42 -5.39
CA ASN A 95 -19.73 10.56 -3.98
C ASN A 95 -20.15 9.20 -3.42
N ILE A 96 -19.53 8.79 -2.31
CA ILE A 96 -19.84 7.53 -1.63
C ILE A 96 -20.96 7.79 -0.64
N ASP A 97 -22.09 7.13 -0.85
CA ASP A 97 -23.26 7.25 0.04
C ASP A 97 -22.96 6.67 1.45
N GLU A 98 -23.24 7.46 2.48
CA GLU A 98 -23.12 7.05 3.88
C GLU A 98 -24.06 5.88 4.25
N SER A 99 -25.13 5.64 3.46
CA SER A 99 -26.05 4.51 3.64
C SER A 99 -25.35 3.15 3.65
N ILE A 100 -24.19 3.03 2.99
CA ILE A 100 -23.35 1.81 3.00
C ILE A 100 -22.96 1.42 4.42
N ARG A 101 -22.71 2.40 5.32
CA ARG A 101 -22.38 2.14 6.73
C ARG A 101 -23.52 1.43 7.44
N VAL A 102 -24.75 1.87 7.21
CA VAL A 102 -25.95 1.28 7.83
C VAL A 102 -26.12 -0.15 7.35
N ILE A 103 -26.05 -0.37 6.03
CA ILE A 103 -26.16 -1.70 5.42
C ILE A 103 -25.10 -2.65 5.99
N GLN A 104 -23.85 -2.20 6.13
CA GLN A 104 -22.78 -3.03 6.66
C GLN A 104 -22.94 -3.32 8.16
N THR A 105 -23.43 -2.35 8.93
CA THR A 105 -23.71 -2.52 10.37
C THR A 105 -24.81 -3.54 10.59
N ASP A 106 -25.90 -3.47 9.81
CA ASP A 106 -27.02 -4.41 9.90
C ASP A 106 -26.61 -5.83 9.53
N LYS A 107 -25.76 -5.99 8.50
CA LYS A 107 -25.16 -7.29 8.14
C LYS A 107 -24.32 -7.85 9.27
N LEU A 108 -23.49 -7.03 9.92
CA LEU A 108 -22.66 -7.47 11.05
C LEU A 108 -23.51 -7.86 12.26
N ASN A 109 -24.56 -7.11 12.56
CA ASN A 109 -25.49 -7.44 13.65
C ASN A 109 -26.20 -8.77 13.39
N SER A 110 -26.68 -8.99 12.16
CA SER A 110 -27.33 -10.24 11.75
C SER A 110 -26.35 -11.43 11.84
N LEU A 111 -25.13 -11.26 11.31
CA LEU A 111 -24.07 -12.27 11.41
C LEU A 111 -23.77 -12.67 12.86
N LYS A 112 -23.62 -11.68 13.76
CA LYS A 112 -23.31 -11.93 15.17
C LYS A 112 -24.46 -12.59 15.92
N ALA A 113 -25.70 -12.35 15.50
CA ALA A 113 -26.90 -12.97 16.08
C ALA A 113 -27.07 -14.44 15.64
N GLU A 114 -26.71 -14.78 14.39
CA GLU A 114 -26.92 -16.10 13.81
C GLU A 114 -25.77 -17.09 14.04
N ARG A 115 -24.52 -16.59 14.15
CA ARG A 115 -23.34 -17.44 14.28
C ARG A 115 -23.26 -18.16 15.63
N ASN A 116 -22.48 -19.23 15.67
CA ASN A 116 -22.12 -19.91 16.92
C ASN A 116 -21.09 -19.10 17.70
N ASN A 117 -21.57 -18.28 18.65
CA ASN A 117 -20.70 -17.41 19.44
C ASN A 117 -19.73 -18.17 20.37
N GLU A 118 -20.04 -19.41 20.77
CA GLU A 118 -19.10 -20.24 21.55
C GLU A 118 -17.95 -20.74 20.67
N ALA A 119 -18.25 -21.19 19.45
CA ALA A 119 -17.24 -21.65 18.50
C ALA A 119 -16.32 -20.51 18.05
N VAL A 120 -16.88 -19.32 17.78
CA VAL A 120 -16.10 -18.10 17.50
C VAL A 120 -15.15 -17.78 18.65
N LYS A 121 -15.67 -17.77 19.88
CA LYS A 121 -14.85 -17.46 21.05
C LYS A 121 -13.69 -18.46 21.19
N LEU A 122 -13.96 -19.75 21.02
CA LEU A 122 -12.92 -20.79 21.06
C LEU A 122 -11.87 -20.59 19.96
N ALA A 123 -12.28 -20.27 18.73
CA ALA A 123 -11.37 -20.02 17.62
C ALA A 123 -10.48 -18.79 17.88
N LEU A 124 -11.05 -17.71 18.41
CA LEU A 124 -10.32 -16.49 18.76
C LEU A 124 -9.38 -16.67 19.96
N ASP A 125 -9.77 -17.46 20.97
CA ASP A 125 -8.92 -17.81 22.10
C ASP A 125 -7.71 -18.64 21.62
N ASN A 126 -7.93 -19.58 20.70
CA ASN A 126 -6.85 -20.37 20.08
C ASN A 126 -5.91 -19.50 19.25
N LEU A 127 -6.45 -18.54 18.47
CA LEU A 127 -5.66 -17.57 17.73
C LEU A 127 -4.80 -16.71 18.67
N THR A 128 -5.38 -16.23 19.77
CA THR A 128 -4.67 -15.43 20.78
C THR A 128 -3.54 -16.24 21.42
N ALA A 129 -3.78 -17.52 21.73
CA ALA A 129 -2.75 -18.42 22.25
C ALA A 129 -1.66 -18.71 21.21
N ALA A 130 -2.00 -18.81 19.93
CA ALA A 130 -1.04 -18.96 18.84
C ALA A 130 -0.18 -17.69 18.65
N ALA A 131 -0.79 -16.50 18.76
CA ALA A 131 -0.09 -15.21 18.63
C ALA A 131 0.96 -14.99 19.73
N LYS A 132 0.78 -15.58 20.92
CA LYS A 132 1.77 -15.57 22.01
C LYS A 132 2.93 -16.56 21.82
N SER A 133 2.92 -17.31 20.72
CA SER A 133 3.91 -18.34 20.40
C SER A 133 4.52 -18.10 19.02
N GLU A 134 5.51 -18.89 18.64
CA GLU A 134 6.13 -18.83 17.29
C GLU A 134 5.37 -19.67 16.24
N ARG A 135 4.11 -20.03 16.50
CA ARG A 135 3.32 -20.84 15.57
C ARG A 135 2.81 -19.99 14.41
N ASN A 136 2.65 -20.63 13.24
CA ASN A 136 1.99 -19.99 12.11
C ASN A 136 0.54 -19.64 12.46
N LEU A 137 0.16 -18.36 12.30
CA LEU A 137 -1.17 -17.85 12.63
C LEU A 137 -2.22 -18.14 11.56
N MET A 138 -1.82 -18.35 10.30
CA MET A 138 -2.76 -18.50 9.18
C MET A 138 -3.82 -19.60 9.39
N PRO A 139 -3.48 -20.81 9.87
CA PRO A 139 -4.49 -21.83 10.14
C PRO A 139 -5.53 -21.37 11.18
N PHE A 140 -5.11 -20.64 12.21
CA PHE A 140 -6.01 -20.16 13.26
C PHE A 140 -6.90 -19.00 12.79
N ILE A 141 -6.38 -18.14 11.90
CA ILE A 141 -7.16 -17.10 11.23
C ILE A 141 -8.23 -17.74 10.34
N LEU A 142 -7.88 -18.77 9.57
CA LEU A 142 -8.84 -19.50 8.73
C LEU A 142 -9.96 -20.12 9.57
N SER A 143 -9.61 -20.82 10.66
CA SER A 143 -10.62 -21.37 11.56
C SER A 143 -11.51 -20.29 12.19
N ALA A 144 -10.97 -19.12 12.53
CA ALA A 144 -11.79 -18.01 13.03
C ALA A 144 -12.76 -17.48 11.96
N VAL A 145 -12.31 -17.34 10.71
CA VAL A 145 -13.16 -16.91 9.58
C VAL A 145 -14.23 -17.95 9.25
N GLU A 146 -13.91 -19.25 9.29
CA GLU A 146 -14.86 -20.34 9.09
C GLU A 146 -16.00 -20.34 10.13
N GLU A 147 -15.70 -19.94 11.36
CA GLU A 147 -16.70 -19.75 12.42
C GLU A 147 -17.42 -18.38 12.34
N TYR A 148 -17.17 -17.58 11.29
CA TYR A 148 -17.72 -16.23 11.10
C TYR A 148 -17.25 -15.20 12.13
N ALA A 149 -16.00 -15.31 12.61
CA ALA A 149 -15.33 -14.18 13.27
C ALA A 149 -15.12 -13.03 12.28
N THR A 150 -15.29 -11.81 12.76
CA THR A 150 -15.12 -10.60 11.95
C THR A 150 -13.65 -10.19 11.87
N LEU A 151 -13.30 -9.40 10.85
CA LEU A 151 -11.95 -8.83 10.72
C LEU A 151 -11.53 -8.06 11.98
N GLY A 152 -12.44 -7.29 12.56
CA GLY A 152 -12.19 -6.56 13.81
C GLY A 152 -11.83 -7.49 14.96
N GLU A 153 -12.62 -8.55 15.19
CA GLU A 153 -12.36 -9.51 16.27
C GLU A 153 -11.03 -10.25 16.13
N ILE A 154 -10.66 -10.62 14.91
CA ILE A 154 -9.37 -11.25 14.60
C ILE A 154 -8.22 -10.27 14.84
N ALA A 155 -8.35 -9.03 14.35
CA ALA A 155 -7.35 -7.99 14.53
C ALA A 155 -7.19 -7.60 16.01
N ASP A 156 -8.28 -7.51 16.76
CA ASP A 156 -8.28 -7.21 18.20
C ASP A 156 -7.52 -8.28 19.00
N CYS A 157 -7.68 -9.57 18.64
CA CYS A 157 -6.92 -10.65 19.26
C CYS A 157 -5.40 -10.48 19.07
N MET A 158 -4.98 -10.08 17.87
CA MET A 158 -3.56 -9.83 17.57
C MET A 158 -3.07 -8.54 18.23
N ARG A 159 -3.88 -7.48 18.24
CA ARG A 159 -3.57 -6.21 18.91
C ARG A 159 -3.34 -6.39 20.41
N ASN A 160 -4.14 -7.24 21.06
CA ASN A 160 -3.96 -7.55 22.48
C ASN A 160 -2.62 -8.24 22.81
N VAL A 161 -1.97 -8.84 21.82
CA VAL A 161 -0.67 -9.52 21.99
C VAL A 161 0.49 -8.66 21.51
N PHE A 162 0.36 -8.02 20.35
CA PHE A 162 1.44 -7.30 19.68
C PHE A 162 1.43 -5.78 19.91
N GLY A 163 0.32 -5.22 20.41
CA GLY A 163 0.12 -3.78 20.53
C GLY A 163 -0.29 -3.11 19.22
N GLU A 164 -0.13 -1.79 19.16
CA GLU A 164 -0.35 -0.94 17.98
C GLU A 164 0.93 -0.13 17.73
N TYR A 165 1.27 0.10 16.46
CA TYR A 165 2.39 0.94 16.01
C TYR A 165 1.87 2.17 15.26
#